data_AF-A0A0L6J748-F1
#
_entry.id   AF-A0A0L6J748-F1
#
_cell.length_a   1.000
_cell.length_b   1.000
_cell.length_c   1.000
_cell.angle_alpha   90.00
_cell.angle_beta   90.00
_cell.angle_gamma   90.00
#
_symmetry.space_group_name_H-M   'P 1'
#
loop_
_entity.id
_entity.type
_entity.pdbx_description
1 polymer ?
#
loop_
_entity_poly.entity_id
_entity_poly.type
_entity_poly.pdbx_seq_one_letter_code
_entity_poly.pdbx_strand_id
1 'polypeptide(L)' 'MTYRVEFRRDGAVIGEAEGFEDRVAAKRLAEAEIVQRDAEIALVIDVDGTGIEVASIRLDAMRWDDE' A
#
# COMPACT_ATOMS: atom_id res chain seq x y z
N MET A 1 -15.86 0.98 3.49
CA MET A 1 -14.48 1.46 3.59
C MET A 1 -13.68 0.57 2.69
N THR A 2 -13.45 1.06 1.49
CA THR A 2 -12.62 0.42 0.47
C THR A 2 -11.23 1.02 0.55
N TYR A 3 -10.22 0.17 0.39
CA TYR A 3 -8.82 0.54 0.38
C TYR A 3 -8.20 0.22 -0.99
N ARG A 4 -7.19 1.00 -1.34
CA ARG A 4 -6.30 0.79 -2.47
C ARG A 4 -4.87 0.67 -1.97
N VAL A 5 -4.07 -0.17 -2.61
CA VAL A 5 -2.64 -0.29 -2.40
C VAL A 5 -1.92 0.28 -3.62
N GLU A 6 -1.06 1.27 -3.42
CA GLU A 6 -0.16 1.79 -4.45
C GLU A 6 1.26 1.31 -4.20
N PHE A 7 1.91 0.78 -5.23
CA PHE A 7 3.31 0.40 -5.20
C PHE A 7 4.13 1.48 -5.91
N ARG A 8 5.16 2.00 -5.25
CA ARG A 8 5.99 3.07 -5.78
C ARG A 8 7.47 2.71 -5.80
N ARG A 9 8.16 3.26 -6.80
CA ARG A 9 9.62 3.20 -6.97
C ARG A 9 10.08 4.52 -7.58
N ASP A 10 11.14 5.10 -7.04
CA ASP A 10 11.71 6.40 -7.41
C ASP A 10 10.65 7.52 -7.41
N GLY A 11 9.68 7.42 -6.49
CA GLY A 11 8.55 8.36 -6.37
C GLY A 11 7.45 8.19 -7.42
N ALA A 12 7.59 7.26 -8.38
CA ALA A 12 6.57 6.95 -9.38
C ALA A 12 5.72 5.74 -8.96
N VAL A 13 4.42 5.75 -9.28
CA VAL A 13 3.54 4.59 -9.11
C VAL A 13 3.86 3.57 -10.21
N ILE A 14 4.28 2.37 -9.81
CA ILE A 14 4.60 1.26 -10.72
C ILE A 14 3.48 0.21 -10.76
N GLY A 15 2.49 0.32 -9.88
CA GLY A 15 1.29 -0.48 -9.91
C GLY A 15 0.34 -0.17 -8.77
N GLU A 16 -0.91 -0.58 -8.93
CA GLU A 16 -1.94 -0.43 -7.90
C GLU A 16 -2.81 -1.69 -7.82
N ALA A 17 -3.42 -1.89 -6.66
CA ALA A 17 -4.46 -2.89 -6.42
C ALA A 17 -5.57 -2.24 -5.61
N GLU A 18 -6.83 -2.44 -6.00
CA GLU A 18 -7.98 -1.74 -5.44
C GLU A 18 -9.12 -2.72 -5.10
N GLY A 19 -10.11 -2.23 -4.35
CA GLY A 19 -11.29 -3.02 -3.98
C GLY A 19 -11.15 -3.81 -2.67
N PHE A 20 -10.19 -3.46 -1.81
CA PHE A 20 -10.05 -4.11 -0.51
C PHE A 20 -11.09 -3.58 0.47
N GLU A 21 -12.00 -4.42 0.97
CA GLU A 21 -13.00 -4.02 1.97
C GLU A 21 -12.43 -3.92 3.39
N ASP A 22 -11.17 -4.33 3.58
CA ASP A 22 -10.52 -4.42 4.88
C ASP A 22 -9.05 -3.95 4.81
N ARG A 23 -8.63 -3.13 5.79
CA ARG A 23 -7.28 -2.58 5.88
C ARG A 23 -6.23 -3.68 6.05
N VAL A 24 -6.53 -4.74 6.82
CA VAL A 24 -5.60 -5.85 7.05
C VAL A 24 -5.40 -6.63 5.76
N ALA A 25 -6.43 -6.82 4.94
CA ALA A 25 -6.31 -7.43 3.62
C ALA A 25 -5.40 -6.60 2.69
N ALA A 26 -5.58 -5.28 2.65
CA ALA A 26 -4.73 -4.37 1.87
C ALA A 26 -3.27 -4.43 2.33
N LYS A 27 -3.02 -4.42 3.65
CA LYS A 27 -1.67 -4.57 4.23
C LYS A 27 -1.00 -5.88 3.84
N ARG A 28 -1.70 -7.00 3.99
CA ARG A 28 -1.15 -8.32 3.63
C ARG A 28 -0.76 -8.41 2.16
N LEU A 29 -1.56 -7.81 1.27
CA LEU A 29 -1.24 -7.75 -0.15
C LEU A 29 -0.02 -6.86 -0.41
N ALA A 30 0.05 -5.69 0.23
CA ALA A 30 1.20 -4.80 0.15
C ALA A 30 2.50 -5.52 0.56
N GLU A 31 2.51 -6.24 1.69
CA GLU A 31 3.64 -7.05 2.15
C GLU A 31 4.03 -8.15 1.16
N ALA A 32 3.04 -8.84 0.60
CA ALA A 32 3.29 -9.94 -0.32
C ALA A 32 3.83 -9.48 -1.67
N GLU A 33 3.36 -8.34 -2.17
CA GLU A 33 3.66 -7.87 -3.53
C GLU A 33 4.77 -6.82 -3.60
N ILE A 34 5.12 -6.13 -2.50
CA ILE A 34 6.19 -5.12 -2.51
C ILE A 34 7.53 -5.70 -3.00
N VAL A 35 7.87 -6.92 -2.55
CA VAL A 35 9.07 -7.66 -3.00
C VAL A 35 8.92 -8.12 -4.45
N GLN A 36 7.76 -8.66 -4.82
CA GLN A 36 7.52 -9.24 -6.15
C GLN A 36 7.54 -8.17 -7.25
N ARG A 37 7.03 -6.98 -6.93
CA ARG A 37 7.00 -5.83 -7.83
C ARG A 37 8.27 -5.01 -7.80
N ASP A 38 9.21 -5.37 -6.94
CA ASP A 38 10.44 -4.62 -6.73
C ASP A 38 10.11 -3.15 -6.35
N ALA A 39 9.06 -2.93 -5.58
CA ALA A 39 8.64 -1.59 -5.16
C ALA A 39 9.46 -1.13 -3.95
N GLU A 40 9.79 0.15 -3.86
CA GLU A 40 10.49 0.70 -2.68
C GLU A 40 9.54 0.91 -1.50
N ILE A 41 8.29 1.29 -1.81
CA ILE A 41 7.26 1.56 -0.82
C ILE A 41 5.89 1.12 -1.36
N ALA A 42 5.06 0.56 -0.48
CA ALA A 42 3.66 0.31 -0.73
C ALA A 42 2.81 1.16 0.22
N LEU A 43 1.82 1.88 -0.33
CA LEU A 43 0.92 2.78 0.40
C LEU A 43 -0.47 2.18 0.41
N VAL A 44 -1.11 2.15 1.57
CA VAL A 44 -2.54 1.82 1.73
C VAL A 44 -3.31 3.13 1.83
N ILE A 45 -4.26 3.32 0.93
CA ILE A 45 -5.04 4.55 0.76
C ILE A 45 -6.52 4.21 1.00
N ASP A 46 -7.19 5.01 1.83
CA ASP A 46 -8.65 4.94 1.99
C ASP A 46 -9.33 5.68 0.84
N VAL A 47 -10.04 4.93 -0.01
CA VAL A 47 -10.73 5.48 -1.19
C VAL A 47 -12.20 5.81 -0.96
N ASP A 48 -12.84 5.24 0.06
CA ASP A 48 -14.23 5.58 0.42
C ASP A 48 -14.31 6.86 1.30
N GLY A 49 -13.20 7.22 1.96
CA GLY A 49 -13.07 8.40 2.79
C GLY A 49 -12.52 9.62 2.04
N THR A 50 -11.39 10.12 2.51
CA THR A 50 -10.75 11.36 2.02
C THR A 50 -9.73 11.13 0.89
N GLY A 51 -9.46 9.88 0.50
CA GLY A 51 -8.38 9.57 -0.45
C GLY A 51 -6.99 9.69 0.18
N ILE A 52 -6.89 9.62 1.51
CA ILE A 52 -5.63 9.79 2.24
C ILE A 52 -4.90 8.45 2.42
N GLU A 53 -3.58 8.53 2.46
CA GLU A 53 -2.75 7.45 2.97
C GLU A 53 -3.12 7.19 4.44
N VAL A 54 -3.35 5.92 4.76
CA VAL A 54 -3.65 5.47 6.13
C VAL A 54 -2.58 4.53 6.66
N ALA A 55 -1.74 3.95 5.80
CA ALA A 55 -0.60 3.14 6.18
C ALA A 55 0.42 3.08 5.05
N SER A 56 1.68 2.87 5.37
CA SER A 56 2.69 2.51 4.37
C SER A 56 3.72 1.52 4.91
N ILE A 57 4.31 0.76 3.99
CA ILE A 57 5.41 -0.16 4.29
C ILE A 57 6.52 0.07 3.27
N ARG A 58 7.75 0.23 3.75
CA ARG A 58 8.93 0.30 2.90
C ARG A 58 9.62 -1.04 2.81
N LEU A 59 10.14 -1.37 1.62
CA LEU A 59 10.82 -2.63 1.36
C LEU A 59 12.11 -2.78 2.18
N ASP A 60 12.84 -1.68 2.40
CA ASP A 60 14.09 -1.68 3.17
C ASP A 60 13.87 -1.85 4.68
N ALA A 61 12.77 -1.32 5.20
CA ALA A 61 12.44 -1.37 6.62
C ALA A 61 11.60 -2.59 7.01
N MET A 62 10.76 -3.11 6.10
CA MET A 62 9.75 -4.14 6.36
C MET A 62 8.93 -3.87 7.62
N ARG A 63 8.62 -2.59 7.86
CA ARG A 63 7.87 -2.12 9.01
C ARG A 63 6.77 -1.19 8.55
N TRP A 64 5.58 -1.42 9.10
CA TRP A 64 4.43 -0.55 8.91
C TRP A 64 4.62 0.77 9.63
N ASP A 65 4.39 1.84 8.88
CA ASP A 65 4.08 3.17 9.40
C ASP A 65 2.57 3.34 9.30
N ASP A 66 1.93 3.44 10.47
CA ASP A 66 0.48 3.49 10.61
C ASP A 66 0.13 4.79 11.36
N GLU A 67 -0.34 5.80 10.62
CA GLU A 67 -0.90 7.04 11.19
C GLU A 67 -2.37 6.89 11.61
#